data_AF-A0A5E4IUA8-F1
#
_entry.id   AF-A0A5E4IUA8-F1
#
_cell.length_a   1.000
_cell.length_b   1.000
_cell.length_c   1.000
_cell.angle_alpha   90.00
_cell.angle_beta   90.00
_cell.angle_gamma   90.00
#
_symmetry.space_group_name_H-M   'P 1'
#
loop_
_entity.id
_entity.type
_entity.pdbx_description
1 polymer ?
#
loop_
_entity_poly.entity_id
_entity_poly.type
_entity_poly.pdbx_seq_one_letter_code
_entity_poly.pdbx_strand_id
1 'polypeptide(L)'
;MVEKTRGMRPTGRGQIALWMLTKFAMIFFIGALALILLGMSSREQTGLCDEQSGRVESSISGAVVQVLSSPIEDERKVYPFEPSLSFGRSDFELYSVNITKHVTDETKSFIVDVLPRSPTCKASGSVGIDADVKVHLSGSRLSQSSEGPRLTLEPSNAKARSYYLVIIKCATKKWPTERHLFLQDCTSNNPAECITLETDTIAACCGWTQPEPQCEDEI
;
A
#
# COMPACT_ATOMS: atom_id res chain seq x y z
N MET A 1 -12.85 83.54 -40.58
CA MET A 1 -13.29 82.94 -39.31
C MET A 1 -12.67 81.55 -39.24
N VAL A 2 -11.69 81.35 -38.34
CA VAL A 2 -11.05 80.05 -38.13
C VAL A 2 -11.32 79.67 -36.68
N GLU A 3 -12.20 78.70 -36.48
CA GLU A 3 -12.56 78.17 -35.19
C GLU A 3 -11.47 77.20 -34.72
N LYS A 4 -10.75 77.61 -33.67
CA LYS A 4 -9.63 76.87 -33.09
C LYS A 4 -10.18 75.91 -32.04
N THR A 5 -10.40 74.66 -32.41
CA THR A 5 -10.70 73.57 -31.47
C THR A 5 -9.51 73.35 -30.52
N ARG A 6 -9.68 73.73 -29.25
CA ARG A 6 -8.73 73.42 -28.18
C ARG A 6 -8.82 71.92 -27.86
N GLY A 7 -7.79 71.18 -28.24
CA GLY A 7 -7.56 69.82 -27.77
C GLY A 7 -7.35 69.80 -26.25
N MET A 8 -8.24 69.13 -25.54
CA MET A 8 -8.15 68.86 -24.11
C MET A 8 -7.17 67.68 -23.91
N ARG A 9 -5.96 67.97 -23.43
CA ARG A 9 -4.98 66.93 -23.08
C ARG A 9 -5.45 66.20 -21.81
N PRO A 10 -5.51 64.85 -21.78
CA PRO A 10 -5.78 64.14 -20.54
C PRO A 10 -4.60 64.36 -19.58
N THR A 11 -4.94 64.78 -18.37
CA THR A 11 -4.02 65.06 -17.27
C THR A 11 -3.34 63.78 -16.78
N GLY A 12 -2.00 63.77 -16.78
CA GLY A 12 -1.15 62.58 -16.60
C GLY A 12 -1.36 61.75 -15.33
N ARG A 13 -2.10 62.23 -14.32
CA ARG A 13 -2.41 61.44 -13.10
C ARG A 13 -3.38 60.29 -13.37
N GLY A 14 -4.37 60.48 -14.27
CA GLY A 14 -5.32 59.43 -14.63
C GLY A 14 -4.67 58.31 -15.44
N GLN A 15 -3.73 58.65 -16.33
CA GLN A 15 -2.96 57.66 -17.09
C GLN A 15 -1.97 56.88 -16.21
N ILE A 16 -1.33 57.53 -15.22
CA ILE A 16 -0.44 56.84 -14.27
C ILE A 16 -1.23 55.87 -13.38
N ALA A 17 -2.41 56.28 -12.89
CA ALA A 17 -3.28 55.40 -12.11
C ALA A 17 -3.77 54.20 -12.93
N LEU A 18 -4.16 54.42 -14.20
CA LEU A 18 -4.57 53.35 -15.10
C LEU A 18 -3.44 52.34 -15.35
N TRP A 19 -2.21 52.83 -15.56
CA TRP A 19 -1.03 52.01 -15.82
C TRP A 19 -0.59 51.20 -14.59
N MET A 20 -0.62 51.82 -13.41
CA MET A 20 -0.38 51.11 -12.14
C MET A 20 -1.42 50.02 -11.93
N LEU A 21 -2.70 50.31 -12.17
CA LEU A 21 -3.78 49.35 -12.02
C LEU A 21 -3.63 48.15 -12.97
N THR A 22 -3.21 48.38 -14.22
CA THR A 22 -2.97 47.28 -15.17
C THR A 22 -1.80 46.39 -14.72
N LYS A 23 -0.73 46.99 -14.19
CA LYS A 23 0.43 46.23 -13.69
C LYS A 23 0.10 45.39 -12.47
N PHE A 24 -0.65 45.95 -11.50
CA PHE A 24 -1.08 45.18 -10.33
C PHE A 24 -2.05 44.07 -10.71
N ALA A 25 -2.99 44.33 -11.64
CA ALA A 25 -3.88 43.30 -12.15
C ALA A 25 -3.09 42.15 -12.83
N MET A 26 -2.07 42.48 -13.62
CA MET A 26 -1.24 41.47 -14.30
C MET A 26 -0.44 40.61 -13.32
N ILE A 27 0.17 41.22 -12.30
CA ILE A 27 0.91 40.51 -11.25
C ILE A 27 -0.03 39.63 -10.42
N PHE A 28 -1.21 40.17 -10.05
CA PHE A 28 -2.22 39.40 -9.32
C PHE A 28 -2.70 38.19 -10.13
N PHE A 29 -2.92 38.38 -11.43
CA PHE A 29 -3.35 37.29 -12.31
C PHE A 29 -2.28 36.19 -12.42
N ILE A 30 -1.01 36.55 -12.59
CA ILE A 30 0.11 35.60 -12.64
C ILE A 30 0.25 34.87 -11.29
N GLY A 31 0.15 35.59 -10.17
CA GLY A 31 0.19 35.00 -8.84
C GLY A 31 -0.97 34.04 -8.58
N ALA A 32 -2.19 34.41 -8.97
CA ALA A 32 -3.36 33.54 -8.87
C ALA A 32 -3.22 32.28 -9.74
N LEU A 33 -2.72 32.42 -10.97
CA LEU A 33 -2.47 31.28 -11.87
C LEU A 33 -1.41 30.33 -11.29
N ALA A 34 -0.31 30.87 -10.74
CA ALA A 34 0.71 30.06 -10.09
C ALA A 34 0.16 29.30 -8.87
N LEU A 35 -0.65 29.96 -8.03
CA LEU A 35 -1.29 29.32 -6.88
C LEU A 35 -2.30 28.25 -7.28
N ILE A 36 -3.08 28.47 -8.35
CA ILE A 36 -4.02 27.48 -8.88
C ILE A 36 -3.25 26.25 -9.40
N LEU A 37 -2.18 26.46 -10.18
CA LEU A 37 -1.35 25.37 -10.71
C LEU A 37 -0.67 24.56 -9.59
N LEU A 38 -0.14 25.23 -8.56
CA LEU A 38 0.44 24.55 -7.40
C LEU A 38 -0.63 23.77 -6.61
N GLY A 39 -1.83 24.34 -6.46
CA GLY A 39 -2.96 23.68 -5.76
C GLY A 39 -3.49 22.46 -6.51
N MET A 40 -3.59 22.52 -7.84
CA MET A 40 -4.00 21.37 -8.67
C MET A 40 -2.95 20.25 -8.63
N SER A 41 -1.67 20.59 -8.73
CA SER A 41 -0.59 19.61 -8.66
C SER A 41 -0.60 18.81 -7.36
N SER A 42 -0.89 19.44 -6.22
CA SER A 42 -0.95 18.74 -4.94
C SER A 42 -2.16 17.81 -4.84
N ARG A 43 -3.32 18.20 -5.38
CA ARG A 43 -4.54 17.36 -5.32
C ARG A 43 -4.48 16.16 -6.24
N GLU A 44 -3.96 16.35 -7.45
CA GLU A 44 -3.74 15.23 -8.38
C GLU A 44 -2.73 14.23 -7.83
N GLN A 45 -1.69 14.70 -7.13
CA GLN A 45 -0.72 13.83 -6.47
C GLN A 45 -1.35 12.98 -5.36
N THR A 46 -2.17 13.56 -4.49
CA THR A 46 -2.88 12.80 -3.46
C THR A 46 -3.81 11.77 -4.11
N GLY A 47 -4.58 12.17 -5.14
CA GLY A 47 -5.49 11.26 -5.84
C GLY A 47 -4.79 10.05 -6.49
N LEU A 48 -3.65 10.27 -7.16
CA LEU A 48 -2.86 9.18 -7.74
C LEU A 48 -2.29 8.23 -6.68
N CYS A 49 -1.82 8.78 -5.57
CA CYS A 49 -1.25 8.00 -4.48
C CYS A 49 -2.32 7.16 -3.75
N ASP A 50 -3.52 7.71 -3.53
CA ASP A 50 -4.65 6.98 -2.96
C ASP A 50 -5.11 5.84 -3.89
N GLU A 51 -5.22 6.09 -5.20
CA GLU A 51 -5.60 5.06 -6.16
C GLU A 51 -4.56 3.92 -6.21
N GLN A 52 -3.27 4.25 -6.20
CA GLN A 52 -2.20 3.26 -6.24
C GLN A 52 -2.09 2.45 -4.95
N SER A 53 -2.17 3.10 -3.80
CA SER A 53 -2.21 2.40 -2.50
C SER A 53 -3.43 1.48 -2.40
N GLY A 54 -4.59 1.91 -2.90
CA GLY A 54 -5.79 1.07 -3.02
C GLY A 54 -5.60 -0.12 -3.97
N ARG A 55 -4.90 0.04 -5.09
CA ARG A 55 -4.58 -1.08 -6.00
C ARG A 55 -3.67 -2.10 -5.35
N VAL A 56 -2.65 -1.65 -4.60
CA VAL A 56 -1.73 -2.54 -3.88
C VAL A 56 -2.47 -3.30 -2.78
N GLU A 57 -3.27 -2.60 -1.97
CA GLU A 57 -4.14 -3.22 -0.96
C GLU A 57 -5.03 -4.29 -1.60
N SER A 58 -5.81 -3.92 -2.61
CA SER A 58 -6.75 -4.81 -3.28
C SER A 58 -6.05 -6.03 -3.91
N SER A 59 -4.83 -5.86 -4.43
CA SER A 59 -4.06 -6.96 -5.01
C SER A 59 -3.57 -7.95 -3.96
N ILE A 60 -3.09 -7.46 -2.80
CA ILE A 60 -2.64 -8.30 -1.68
C ILE A 60 -3.83 -9.03 -1.06
N SER A 61 -4.89 -8.28 -0.73
CA SER A 61 -6.14 -8.82 -0.20
C SER A 61 -6.72 -9.86 -1.16
N GLY A 62 -6.73 -9.56 -2.47
CA GLY A 62 -7.15 -10.50 -3.51
C GLY A 62 -6.29 -11.75 -3.60
N ALA A 63 -4.97 -11.64 -3.44
CA ALA A 63 -4.06 -12.79 -3.43
C ALA A 63 -4.29 -13.70 -2.23
N VAL A 64 -4.51 -13.12 -1.04
CA VAL A 64 -4.84 -13.87 0.19
C VAL A 64 -6.19 -14.58 0.02
N VAL A 65 -7.22 -13.86 -0.43
CA VAL A 65 -8.55 -14.42 -0.70
C VAL A 65 -8.48 -15.54 -1.73
N GLN A 66 -7.69 -15.37 -2.80
CA GLN A 66 -7.50 -16.42 -3.81
C GLN A 66 -6.93 -17.70 -3.21
N VAL A 67 -5.89 -17.60 -2.38
CA VAL A 67 -5.30 -18.77 -1.73
C VAL A 67 -6.29 -19.42 -0.76
N LEU A 68 -6.99 -18.62 0.04
CA LEU A 68 -7.99 -19.11 0.98
C LEU A 68 -9.16 -19.82 0.29
N SER A 69 -9.72 -19.20 -0.76
CA SER A 69 -10.88 -19.73 -1.51
C SER A 69 -10.54 -20.81 -2.52
N SER A 70 -9.25 -21.06 -2.78
CA SER A 70 -8.82 -22.08 -3.72
C SER A 70 -9.27 -23.49 -3.31
N PRO A 71 -9.74 -24.32 -4.26
CA PRO A 71 -10.14 -25.70 -3.98
C PRO A 71 -8.95 -26.62 -3.70
N ILE A 72 -7.72 -26.16 -3.98
CA ILE A 72 -6.50 -26.91 -3.69
C ILE A 72 -6.28 -26.89 -2.18
N GLU A 73 -6.08 -28.06 -1.59
CA GLU A 73 -5.89 -28.21 -0.14
C GLU A 73 -4.58 -27.55 0.31
N ASP A 74 -3.50 -27.82 -0.44
CA ASP A 74 -2.15 -27.33 -0.15
C ASP A 74 -1.68 -26.43 -1.29
N GLU A 75 -1.53 -25.14 -1.00
CA GLU A 75 -1.18 -24.15 -2.01
C GLU A 75 -0.08 -23.23 -1.50
N ARG A 76 0.88 -22.94 -2.39
CA ARG A 76 1.90 -21.93 -2.17
C ARG A 76 1.78 -20.87 -3.25
N LYS A 77 1.63 -19.62 -2.81
CA LYS A 77 1.64 -18.44 -3.68
C LYS A 77 2.74 -17.50 -3.26
N VAL A 78 3.54 -17.08 -4.24
CA VAL A 78 4.56 -16.04 -4.05
C VAL A 78 4.05 -14.77 -4.71
N TYR A 79 3.86 -13.72 -3.92
CA TYR A 79 3.41 -12.42 -4.38
C TYR A 79 4.59 -11.43 -4.34
N PRO A 80 5.09 -10.97 -5.51
CA PRO A 80 6.15 -9.97 -5.56
C PRO A 80 5.59 -8.58 -5.29
N PHE A 81 6.30 -7.77 -4.50
CA PHE A 81 5.93 -6.37 -4.32
C PHE A 81 6.48 -5.48 -5.43
N GLU A 82 5.64 -4.55 -5.89
CA GLU A 82 6.06 -3.52 -6.84
C GLU A 82 6.97 -2.49 -6.16
N PRO A 83 7.97 -1.95 -6.87
CA PRO A 83 9.03 -1.17 -6.26
C PRO A 83 8.66 0.26 -5.86
N SER A 84 7.54 0.80 -6.35
CA SER A 84 7.13 2.17 -6.09
C SER A 84 5.64 2.33 -6.36
N LEU A 85 4.95 3.16 -5.59
CA LEU A 85 3.58 3.54 -5.92
C LEU A 85 3.62 4.49 -7.12
N SER A 86 4.37 5.59 -7.06
CA SER A 86 4.42 6.56 -8.16
C SER A 86 5.75 6.56 -8.92
N PHE A 87 5.69 6.60 -10.25
CA PHE A 87 6.86 6.78 -11.11
C PHE A 87 7.41 8.21 -10.99
N GLY A 88 8.69 8.36 -10.61
CA GLY A 88 9.44 9.62 -10.77
C GLY A 88 9.52 10.55 -9.55
N ARG A 89 9.15 10.09 -8.33
CA ARG A 89 9.41 10.83 -7.08
C ARG A 89 9.81 9.92 -5.92
N SER A 90 11.00 10.18 -5.38
CA SER A 90 11.67 9.46 -4.27
C SER A 90 10.82 9.19 -3.04
N ASP A 91 9.84 10.07 -2.75
CA ASP A 91 9.10 10.03 -1.49
C ASP A 91 7.92 9.05 -1.52
N PHE A 92 7.48 8.66 -2.73
CA PHE A 92 6.43 7.66 -2.98
C PHE A 92 7.00 6.34 -3.52
N GLU A 93 8.32 6.26 -3.65
CA GLU A 93 9.03 5.04 -4.02
C GLU A 93 9.04 4.02 -2.87
N LEU A 94 8.81 4.45 -1.64
CA LEU A 94 8.89 3.59 -0.46
C LEU A 94 7.56 3.64 0.30
N TYR A 95 6.83 2.52 0.26
CA TYR A 95 5.67 2.26 1.09
C TYR A 95 5.94 1.05 1.97
N SER A 96 5.18 0.88 3.05
CA SER A 96 5.15 -0.35 3.81
C SER A 96 3.75 -0.94 3.78
N VAL A 97 3.66 -2.26 3.74
CA VAL A 97 2.39 -2.95 3.94
C VAL A 97 2.41 -3.59 5.30
N ASN A 98 1.45 -3.24 6.15
CA ASN A 98 1.26 -3.89 7.43
C ASN A 98 0.11 -4.89 7.29
N ILE A 99 0.37 -6.15 7.63
CA ILE A 99 -0.67 -7.16 7.77
C ILE A 99 -0.83 -7.43 9.26
N THR A 100 -1.94 -6.99 9.82
CA THR A 100 -2.26 -7.14 11.25
C THR A 100 -3.33 -8.21 11.42
N LYS A 101 -3.06 -9.19 12.29
CA LYS A 101 -4.03 -10.22 12.67
C LYS A 101 -5.02 -9.64 13.67
N HIS A 102 -6.29 -9.56 13.29
CA HIS A 102 -7.37 -9.13 14.17
C HIS A 102 -8.24 -10.34 14.53
N VAL A 103 -8.30 -10.66 15.83
CA VAL A 103 -9.13 -11.75 16.34
C VAL A 103 -10.12 -11.15 17.32
N THR A 104 -11.40 -11.14 16.94
CA THR A 104 -12.52 -10.85 17.83
C THR A 104 -13.27 -12.15 18.10
N ASP A 105 -13.96 -12.25 19.25
CA ASP A 105 -14.63 -13.48 19.72
C ASP A 105 -15.53 -14.17 18.67
N GLU A 106 -16.05 -13.43 17.68
CA GLU A 106 -16.93 -13.96 16.62
C GLU A 106 -16.33 -13.87 15.20
N THR A 107 -15.24 -13.11 14.99
CA THR A 107 -14.69 -12.87 13.65
C THR A 107 -13.17 -12.82 13.65
N LYS A 108 -12.56 -13.53 12.71
CA LYS A 108 -11.12 -13.46 12.41
C LYS A 108 -10.94 -12.67 11.12
N SER A 109 -10.06 -11.69 11.11
CA SER A 109 -9.72 -10.95 9.90
C SER A 109 -8.25 -10.53 9.89
N PHE A 110 -7.71 -10.30 8.68
CA PHE A 110 -6.49 -9.53 8.51
C PHE A 110 -6.84 -8.13 8.07
N ILE A 111 -6.20 -7.15 8.69
CA ILE A 111 -6.20 -5.78 8.21
C ILE A 111 -4.91 -5.60 7.41
N VAL A 112 -5.06 -5.17 6.16
CA VAL A 112 -3.96 -4.86 5.24
C VAL A 112 -3.90 -3.34 5.11
N ASP A 113 -2.91 -2.72 5.74
CA ASP A 113 -2.67 -1.29 5.66
C ASP A 113 -1.49 -0.99 4.74
N VAL A 114 -1.71 -0.17 3.72
CA VAL A 114 -0.65 0.36 2.85
C VAL A 114 -0.32 1.77 3.32
N LEU A 115 0.88 1.91 3.89
CA LEU A 115 1.40 3.14 4.46
C LEU A 115 2.59 3.65 3.63
N PRO A 116 2.40 4.62 2.73
CA PRO A 116 3.53 5.32 2.11
C PRO A 116 4.34 6.09 3.16
N ARG A 117 5.63 6.30 2.88
CA ARG A 117 6.51 7.11 3.74
C ARG A 117 6.07 8.57 3.85
N SER A 118 5.37 9.09 2.83
CA SER A 118 4.66 10.37 2.89
C SER A 118 3.33 10.21 3.64
N PRO A 119 3.02 11.02 4.66
CA PRO A 119 1.82 10.86 5.51
C PRO A 119 0.49 11.16 4.81
N THR A 120 0.50 11.49 3.52
CA THR A 120 -0.64 12.08 2.80
C THR A 120 -1.61 11.08 2.19
N CYS A 121 -1.23 9.82 2.02
CA CYS A 121 -2.05 8.80 1.36
C CYS A 121 -2.05 7.54 2.22
N LYS A 122 -3.19 6.87 2.36
CA LYS A 122 -3.30 5.59 3.09
C LYS A 122 -4.44 4.80 2.51
N ALA A 123 -4.22 3.52 2.28
CA ALA A 123 -5.28 2.56 1.98
C ALA A 123 -5.30 1.48 3.05
N SER A 124 -6.49 1.08 3.47
CA SER A 124 -6.70 0.00 4.43
C SER A 124 -7.84 -0.86 3.92
N GLY A 125 -7.65 -2.17 3.96
CA GLY A 125 -8.67 -3.15 3.65
C GLY A 125 -8.66 -4.28 4.64
N SER A 126 -9.77 -5.01 4.71
CA SER A 126 -9.91 -6.16 5.59
C SER A 126 -10.27 -7.41 4.80
N VAL A 127 -9.60 -8.51 5.15
CA VAL A 127 -9.88 -9.84 4.61
C VAL A 127 -10.45 -10.69 5.74
N GLY A 128 -11.71 -11.12 5.58
CA GLY A 128 -12.34 -12.07 6.50
C GLY A 128 -11.70 -13.45 6.39
N ILE A 129 -11.55 -14.12 7.53
CA ILE A 129 -10.97 -15.44 7.65
C ILE A 129 -11.98 -16.33 8.38
N ASP A 130 -12.16 -17.55 7.88
CA ASP A 130 -13.03 -18.52 8.54
C ASP A 130 -12.50 -18.88 9.94
N ALA A 131 -13.42 -19.18 10.86
CA ALA A 131 -13.07 -19.44 12.26
C ALA A 131 -12.17 -20.68 12.46
N ASP A 132 -12.21 -21.64 11.54
CA ASP A 132 -11.43 -22.87 11.55
C ASP A 132 -10.00 -22.70 10.99
N VAL A 133 -9.69 -21.55 10.40
CA VAL A 133 -8.34 -21.27 9.87
C VAL A 133 -7.45 -20.70 10.99
N LYS A 134 -6.34 -21.38 11.23
CA LYS A 134 -5.22 -20.91 12.06
C LYS A 134 -4.23 -20.16 11.17
N VAL A 135 -3.82 -18.98 11.61
CA VAL A 135 -2.93 -18.15 10.80
C VAL A 135 -1.65 -17.88 11.54
N HIS A 136 -0.56 -18.01 10.81
CA HIS A 136 0.82 -17.97 11.24
C HIS A 136 1.55 -16.85 10.50
N LEU A 137 2.04 -15.86 11.24
CA LEU A 137 2.89 -14.80 10.68
C LEU A 137 4.36 -15.12 10.93
N SER A 138 5.20 -15.00 9.91
CA SER A 138 6.65 -15.23 10.03
C SER A 138 7.43 -14.16 9.27
N GLY A 139 8.59 -13.77 9.80
CA GLY A 139 9.49 -12.88 9.08
C GLY A 139 10.33 -12.01 10.01
N SER A 140 11.34 -11.38 9.41
CA SER A 140 12.28 -10.50 10.13
C SER A 140 11.61 -9.25 10.72
N ARG A 141 10.44 -8.86 10.18
CA ARG A 141 9.69 -7.65 10.54
C ARG A 141 8.33 -7.96 11.15
N LEU A 142 8.27 -9.05 11.91
CA LEU A 142 7.15 -9.34 12.79
C LEU A 142 7.26 -8.49 14.06
N SER A 143 6.18 -7.83 14.44
CA SER A 143 6.11 -6.97 15.61
C SER A 143 4.78 -7.14 16.33
N GLN A 144 4.77 -7.03 17.66
CA GLN A 144 3.52 -7.01 18.41
C GLN A 144 2.93 -5.60 18.40
N SER A 145 1.67 -5.47 17.96
CA SER A 145 0.90 -4.23 18.03
C SER A 145 -0.21 -4.34 19.07
N SER A 146 -0.86 -3.22 19.41
CA SER A 146 -2.02 -3.22 20.31
C SER A 146 -3.22 -4.02 19.79
N GLU A 147 -3.30 -4.20 18.48
CA GLU A 147 -4.40 -4.92 17.80
C GLU A 147 -4.07 -6.39 17.53
N GLY A 148 -2.81 -6.79 17.73
CA GLY A 148 -2.32 -8.15 17.46
C GLY A 148 -0.93 -8.18 16.80
N PRO A 149 -0.42 -9.37 16.45
CA PRO A 149 0.83 -9.49 15.71
C PRO A 149 0.69 -8.86 14.32
N ARG A 150 1.72 -8.10 13.93
CA ARG A 150 1.78 -7.29 12.72
C ARG A 150 3.04 -7.60 11.93
N LEU A 151 2.86 -8.06 10.70
CA LEU A 151 3.93 -8.28 9.74
C LEU A 151 4.08 -7.06 8.83
N THR A 152 5.27 -6.44 8.82
CA THR A 152 5.56 -5.28 7.97
C THR A 152 6.37 -5.69 6.75
N LEU A 153 5.85 -5.42 5.56
CA LEU A 153 6.44 -5.76 4.27
C LEU A 153 6.91 -4.48 3.57
N GLU A 154 8.03 -4.57 2.87
CA GLU A 154 8.57 -3.47 2.07
C GLU A 154 8.66 -3.85 0.59
N PRO A 155 8.51 -2.88 -0.32
CA PRO A 155 8.60 -3.11 -1.75
C PRO A 155 10.00 -3.52 -2.18
N SER A 156 10.05 -4.24 -3.29
CA SER A 156 11.32 -4.57 -3.94
C SER A 156 12.03 -3.32 -4.45
N ASN A 157 13.36 -3.34 -4.59
CA ASN A 157 14.04 -2.25 -5.27
C ASN A 157 13.71 -2.31 -6.78
N ALA A 158 13.56 -1.18 -7.47
CA ALA A 158 13.31 -1.13 -8.92
C ALA A 158 14.36 -1.92 -9.74
N LYS A 159 15.57 -2.11 -9.20
CA LYS A 159 16.65 -2.86 -9.85
C LYS A 159 16.72 -4.34 -9.46
N ALA A 160 16.07 -4.76 -8.37
CA ALA A 160 16.16 -6.12 -7.84
C ALA A 160 14.85 -6.52 -7.15
N ARG A 161 14.25 -7.61 -7.63
CA ARG A 161 13.12 -8.27 -6.97
C ARG A 161 13.67 -9.12 -5.82
N SER A 162 13.71 -8.55 -4.63
CA SER A 162 14.29 -9.20 -3.45
C SER A 162 13.31 -9.29 -2.28
N TYR A 163 12.08 -8.78 -2.42
CA TYR A 163 11.07 -8.79 -1.37
C TYR A 163 9.76 -9.37 -1.89
N TYR A 164 9.30 -10.41 -1.20
CA TYR A 164 8.14 -11.21 -1.57
C TYR A 164 7.26 -11.48 -0.35
N LEU A 165 5.94 -11.44 -0.54
CA LEU A 165 5.00 -12.07 0.39
C LEU A 165 4.79 -13.51 -0.06
N VAL A 166 5.15 -14.46 0.79
CA VAL A 166 4.83 -15.87 0.56
C VAL A 166 3.60 -16.24 1.38
N ILE A 167 2.59 -16.76 0.69
CA ILE A 167 1.32 -17.18 1.25
C ILE A 167 1.25 -18.69 1.06
N ILE A 168 1.15 -19.44 2.14
CA ILE A 168 0.97 -20.89 2.11
C ILE A 168 -0.33 -21.24 2.80
N LYS A 169 -1.17 -22.03 2.14
CA LYS A 169 -2.30 -22.71 2.76
C LYS A 169 -2.00 -24.19 2.81
N CYS A 170 -2.34 -24.83 3.93
CA CYS A 170 -2.41 -26.28 4.01
C CYS A 170 -3.53 -26.71 4.97
N ALA A 171 -3.89 -27.98 4.93
CA ALA A 171 -4.73 -28.60 5.95
C ALA A 171 -4.01 -29.77 6.60
N THR A 172 -4.31 -30.03 7.88
CA THR A 172 -3.77 -31.18 8.59
C THR A 172 -4.28 -32.47 7.94
N LYS A 173 -3.37 -33.38 7.58
CA LYS A 173 -3.73 -34.67 6.97
C LYS A 173 -4.33 -35.69 7.94
N LYS A 174 -4.47 -35.32 9.21
CA LYS A 174 -5.02 -36.17 10.28
C LYS A 174 -6.12 -35.45 11.03
N TRP A 175 -7.04 -36.23 11.60
CA TRP A 175 -8.14 -35.71 12.37
C TRP A 175 -7.67 -35.24 13.76
N PRO A 176 -8.14 -34.09 14.27
CA PRO A 176 -9.06 -33.14 13.64
C PRO A 176 -8.42 -32.35 12.49
N THR A 177 -9.17 -32.19 11.40
CA THR A 177 -8.71 -31.39 10.25
C THR A 177 -8.76 -29.92 10.59
N GLU A 178 -7.59 -29.28 10.64
CA GLU A 178 -7.41 -27.85 10.85
C GLU A 178 -6.82 -27.24 9.59
N ARG A 179 -7.24 -26.03 9.25
CA ARG A 179 -6.71 -25.28 8.12
C ARG A 179 -5.70 -24.27 8.60
N HIS A 180 -4.58 -24.17 7.89
CA HIS A 180 -3.49 -23.29 8.25
C HIS A 180 -3.20 -22.32 7.10
N LEU A 181 -2.97 -21.06 7.44
CA LEU A 181 -2.46 -20.04 6.55
C LEU A 181 -1.13 -19.53 7.12
N PHE A 182 -0.06 -19.59 6.34
CA PHE A 182 1.24 -19.03 6.69
C PHE A 182 1.53 -17.84 5.79
N LEU A 183 1.91 -16.72 6.39
CA LEU A 183 2.30 -15.50 5.70
C LEU A 183 3.74 -15.16 6.08
N GLN A 184 4.63 -15.06 5.09
CA GLN A 184 6.03 -14.74 5.32
C GLN A 184 6.48 -13.47 4.57
N ASP A 185 7.17 -12.58 5.29
CA ASP A 185 8.05 -11.54 4.72
C ASP A 185 9.37 -12.18 4.28
N CYS A 186 9.49 -12.49 2.98
CA CYS A 186 10.70 -13.06 2.43
C CYS A 186 11.57 -12.00 1.75
N THR A 187 12.82 -11.88 2.21
CA THR A 187 13.81 -10.90 1.74
C THR A 187 14.92 -11.50 0.88
N SER A 188 14.74 -12.74 0.43
CA SER A 188 15.71 -13.46 -0.41
C SER A 188 15.62 -13.03 -1.88
N ASN A 189 16.76 -13.07 -2.58
CA ASN A 189 16.81 -12.79 -4.02
C ASN A 189 16.13 -13.90 -4.87
N ASN A 190 16.04 -15.11 -4.33
CA ASN A 190 15.38 -16.23 -4.96
C ASN A 190 14.15 -16.63 -4.13
N PRO A 191 12.93 -16.55 -4.69
CA PRO A 191 11.71 -16.91 -3.96
C PRO A 191 11.65 -18.40 -3.59
N ALA A 192 12.47 -19.27 -4.19
CA ALA A 192 12.55 -20.68 -3.80
C ALA A 192 13.22 -20.91 -2.43
N GLU A 193 13.97 -19.93 -1.93
CA GLU A 193 14.66 -19.99 -0.62
C GLU A 193 13.74 -19.54 0.54
N CYS A 194 12.58 -18.98 0.23
CA CYS A 194 11.55 -18.64 1.21
C CYS A 194 10.83 -19.91 1.72
N ILE A 195 9.90 -19.76 2.67
CA ILE A 195 9.09 -20.89 3.12
C ILE A 195 8.43 -21.61 1.94
N THR A 196 8.44 -22.93 2.03
CA THR A 196 7.81 -23.85 1.09
C THR A 196 6.94 -24.81 1.85
N LEU A 197 6.14 -25.58 1.13
CA LEU A 197 5.35 -26.64 1.73
C LEU A 197 6.22 -27.75 2.36
N GLU A 198 7.48 -27.87 1.92
CA GLU A 198 8.46 -28.84 2.42
C GLU A 198 9.27 -28.30 3.61
N THR A 199 9.09 -27.03 4.00
CA THR A 199 9.76 -26.47 5.19
C THR A 199 9.34 -27.26 6.42
N ASP A 200 10.31 -27.74 7.21
CA ASP A 200 10.08 -28.69 8.30
C ASP A 200 8.92 -28.32 9.23
N THR A 201 8.83 -27.04 9.61
CA THR A 201 7.74 -26.54 10.48
C THR A 201 6.36 -26.63 9.83
N ILE A 202 6.27 -26.31 8.53
CA ILE A 202 5.04 -26.39 7.75
C ILE A 202 4.70 -27.85 7.49
N ALA A 203 5.65 -28.65 7.02
CA ALA A 203 5.46 -30.06 6.74
C ALA A 203 5.07 -30.86 8.00
N ALA A 204 5.64 -30.52 9.17
CA ALA A 204 5.23 -31.09 10.46
C ALA A 204 3.82 -30.64 10.85
N CYS A 205 3.49 -29.35 10.68
CA CYS A 205 2.18 -28.81 11.02
C CYS A 205 1.06 -29.39 10.13
N CYS A 206 1.28 -29.48 8.81
CA CYS A 206 0.32 -30.07 7.89
C CYS A 206 0.28 -31.61 7.98
N GLY A 207 1.21 -32.24 8.71
CA GLY A 207 1.24 -33.69 8.96
C GLY A 207 1.77 -34.52 7.79
N TRP A 208 2.75 -34.00 7.04
CA TRP A 208 3.35 -34.68 5.88
C TRP A 208 4.60 -35.48 6.24
N THR A 209 5.39 -34.96 7.19
CA THR A 209 6.65 -35.58 7.63
C THR A 209 6.50 -36.35 8.93
N GLN A 210 5.50 -36.01 9.76
CA GLN A 210 5.30 -36.61 11.07
C GLN A 210 3.95 -37.33 11.19
N PRO A 211 3.87 -38.42 11.97
CA PRO A 211 2.64 -39.14 12.22
C PRO A 211 1.66 -38.36 13.13
N GLU A 212 2.08 -37.29 13.80
CA GLU A 212 1.16 -36.40 14.51
C GLU A 212 1.50 -34.96 14.11
N PRO A 213 0.50 -34.14 13.74
CA PRO A 213 0.76 -32.76 13.36
C PRO A 213 1.26 -31.98 14.58
N GLN A 214 2.47 -31.42 14.47
CA GLN A 214 3.07 -30.55 15.47
C GLN A 214 3.17 -29.15 14.88
N CYS A 215 2.22 -28.29 15.22
CA CYS A 215 2.31 -26.87 14.97
C CYS A 215 2.80 -26.21 16.26
N GLU A 216 3.93 -25.51 16.23
CA GLU A 216 4.28 -24.61 17.32
C GLU A 216 3.22 -23.49 17.35
N ASP A 217 2.64 -23.24 18.52
CA ASP A 217 1.83 -22.04 18.72
C ASP A 217 2.75 -20.81 18.56
N GLU A 218 2.31 -19.80 17.82
CA GLU A 218 3.08 -18.59 17.45
C GLU A 218 3.91 -18.03 18.63
N ILE A 219 5.18 -17.67 18.35
CA ILE A 219 6.03 -16.82 19.22
C ILE A 219 5.55 -15.37 19.17
#